data_AF-A0A1F8GT03-F1
#
_entry.id   AF-A0A1F8GT03-F1
#
_cell.length_a   1.000
_cell.length_b   1.000
_cell.length_c   1.000
_cell.angle_alpha   90.00
_cell.angle_beta   90.00
_cell.angle_gamma   90.00
#
_symmetry.space_group_name_H-M   'P 1'
#
loop_
_entity.id
_entity.type
_entity.pdbx_description
1 polymer ?
#
loop_
_entity_poly.entity_id
_entity_poly.type
_entity_poly.pdbx_seq_one_letter_code
_entity_poly.pdbx_strand_id
1 'polypeptide(L)'
;MQKLVLDKIMKSIIYYTDNRPDEEILSKVQESIFKSGLPIISCSLKPIDFGKNIVLDLECGPVTMIKQILTALEASEGEYIFFCEHDVLYDKSHFNFTPPDKEAFYYNTNVWRWDYEGDKVITYDSLRSLSGLCVFREKALEHFKKRLATIIERGFDKIPGKNPSWARKMGYEPGKKTGEKTDEWRSKYPNIDIRHKKTMTPIKMTIESFRHKPTGWKESTIDQLSGWDLKEMFNLR
;
A
#
# COMPACT_ATOMS: atom_id res chain seq x y z
N MET A 1 -28.57 3.59 11.10
CA MET A 1 -27.86 4.89 11.16
C MET A 1 -26.70 4.86 12.16
N GLN A 2 -26.91 4.56 13.45
CA GLN A 2 -25.83 4.57 14.45
C GLN A 2 -24.66 3.60 14.15
N LYS A 3 -24.91 2.35 13.72
CA LYS A 3 -23.85 1.38 13.38
C LYS A 3 -22.95 1.85 12.21
N LEU A 4 -23.55 2.47 11.19
CA LEU A 4 -22.84 3.01 10.02
C LEU A 4 -22.01 4.25 10.36
N VAL A 5 -22.43 5.02 11.37
CA VAL A 5 -21.69 6.16 11.91
C VAL A 5 -20.54 5.68 12.80
N LEU A 6 -20.76 4.68 13.66
CA LEU A 6 -19.73 4.04 14.49
C LEU A 6 -18.65 3.33 13.65
N ASP A 7 -19.03 2.58 12.61
CA ASP A 7 -18.09 1.93 11.68
C ASP A 7 -17.22 2.96 10.93
N LYS A 8 -17.76 4.16 10.65
CA LYS A 8 -17.01 5.28 10.05
C LYS A 8 -16.09 6.00 11.04
N ILE A 9 -16.31 5.88 12.35
CA ILE A 9 -15.46 6.47 13.38
C ILE A 9 -14.25 5.55 13.69
N MET A 10 -14.37 4.24 13.48
CA MET A 10 -13.28 3.29 13.81
C MET A 10 -12.24 3.10 12.69
N LYS A 11 -12.54 3.41 11.43
CA LYS A 11 -11.63 3.14 10.30
C LYS A 11 -11.13 4.41 9.66
N SER A 12 -9.87 4.43 9.29
CA SER A 12 -9.29 5.53 8.51
C SER A 12 -8.25 5.01 7.52
N ILE A 13 -7.83 5.90 6.63
CA ILE A 13 -6.83 5.63 5.60
C ILE A 13 -5.63 6.49 5.87
N ILE A 14 -4.45 5.90 5.82
CA ILE A 14 -3.22 6.64 5.58
C ILE A 14 -2.85 6.50 4.11
N TYR A 15 -2.51 7.62 3.48
CA TYR A 15 -2.02 7.65 2.12
C TYR A 15 -0.62 8.27 2.12
N TYR A 16 0.35 7.60 1.54
CA TYR A 16 1.72 8.11 1.46
C TYR A 16 2.25 8.10 0.03
N THR A 17 2.94 9.18 -0.34
CA THR A 17 3.41 9.39 -1.71
C THR A 17 4.68 10.21 -1.76
N ASP A 18 5.58 9.89 -2.69
CA ASP A 18 6.71 10.75 -3.05
C ASP A 18 6.38 11.73 -4.19
N ASN A 19 5.13 11.73 -4.68
CA ASN A 19 4.62 12.55 -5.78
C ASN A 19 5.35 12.36 -7.13
N ARG A 20 6.00 11.21 -7.37
CA ARG A 20 6.69 10.90 -8.64
C ARG A 20 5.83 10.25 -9.73
N PRO A 21 4.80 9.43 -9.45
CA PRO A 21 3.93 8.91 -10.50
C PRO A 21 3.32 10.02 -11.34
N ASP A 22 2.87 9.69 -12.55
CA ASP A 22 2.20 10.66 -13.42
C ASP A 22 0.86 11.10 -12.83
N GLU A 23 0.44 12.33 -13.13
CA GLU A 23 -0.79 12.92 -12.57
C GLU A 23 -2.03 12.08 -12.88
N GLU A 24 -2.06 11.44 -14.05
CA GLU A 24 -3.10 10.48 -14.41
C GLU A 24 -3.19 9.31 -13.41
N ILE A 25 -2.07 8.70 -13.02
CA ILE A 25 -2.05 7.64 -12.00
C ILE A 25 -2.49 8.20 -10.65
N LEU A 26 -1.89 9.32 -10.23
CA LEU A 26 -2.16 9.93 -8.92
C LEU A 26 -3.64 10.28 -8.74
N SER A 27 -4.24 10.96 -9.72
CA SER A 27 -5.65 11.35 -9.70
C SER A 27 -6.57 10.13 -9.66
N LYS A 28 -6.30 9.10 -10.46
CA LYS A 28 -7.10 7.87 -10.51
C LYS A 28 -7.03 7.04 -9.25
N VAL A 29 -5.86 6.97 -8.62
CA VAL A 29 -5.69 6.35 -7.29
C VAL A 29 -6.49 7.12 -6.24
N GLN A 30 -6.32 8.44 -6.17
CA GLN A 30 -7.03 9.29 -5.21
C GLN A 30 -8.55 9.23 -5.38
N GLU A 31 -9.05 9.29 -6.63
CA GLU A 31 -10.47 9.10 -6.96
C GLU A 31 -10.99 7.74 -6.46
N SER A 32 -10.23 6.65 -6.62
CA SER A 32 -10.63 5.32 -6.17
C SER A 32 -10.73 5.23 -4.64
N ILE A 33 -9.76 5.81 -3.93
CA ILE A 33 -9.72 5.85 -2.46
C ILE A 33 -10.82 6.74 -1.90
N PHE A 34 -11.10 7.89 -2.53
CA PHE A 34 -12.12 8.83 -2.09
C PHE A 34 -13.53 8.20 -2.07
N LYS A 35 -13.79 7.25 -2.98
CA LYS A 35 -15.04 6.46 -3.02
C LYS A 35 -15.26 5.60 -1.77
N SER A 36 -14.25 5.38 -0.93
CA SER A 36 -14.40 4.70 0.36
C SER A 36 -15.28 5.49 1.34
N GLY A 37 -15.25 6.82 1.25
CA GLY A 37 -15.91 7.71 2.21
C GLY A 37 -15.35 7.64 3.64
N LEU A 38 -14.13 7.10 3.82
CA LEU A 38 -13.41 7.08 5.09
C LEU A 38 -12.56 8.35 5.27
N PRO A 39 -12.24 8.75 6.52
CA PRO A 39 -11.24 9.78 6.79
C PRO A 39 -9.88 9.41 6.20
N ILE A 40 -9.22 10.37 5.55
CA ILE A 40 -7.91 10.19 4.90
C ILE A 40 -6.92 11.15 5.54
N ILE A 41 -5.80 10.61 6.02
CA ILE A 41 -4.60 11.37 6.36
C ILE A 41 -3.57 11.09 5.27
N SER A 42 -3.18 12.12 4.53
CA SER A 42 -2.15 11.97 3.50
C SER A 42 -0.82 12.54 3.98
N CYS A 43 0.27 11.86 3.64
CA CYS A 43 1.62 12.35 3.87
C CYS A 43 2.43 12.31 2.58
N SER A 44 2.93 13.46 2.15
CA SER A 44 3.50 13.66 0.82
C SER A 44 4.80 14.46 0.87
N LEU A 45 5.55 14.49 -0.24
CA LEU A 45 6.75 15.34 -0.38
C LEU A 45 6.44 16.67 -1.09
N LYS A 46 5.19 16.83 -1.54
CA LYS A 46 4.64 18.07 -2.11
C LYS A 46 3.20 18.27 -1.63
N PRO A 47 2.70 19.51 -1.54
CA PRO A 47 1.30 19.78 -1.22
C PRO A 47 0.35 19.05 -2.19
N ILE A 48 -0.70 18.43 -1.65
CA ILE A 48 -1.79 17.81 -2.42
C ILE A 48 -3.13 18.08 -1.75
N ASP A 49 -4.20 18.19 -2.55
CA ASP A 49 -5.57 18.33 -2.07
C ASP A 49 -6.22 16.95 -1.91
N PHE A 50 -5.80 16.22 -0.87
CA PHE A 50 -6.27 14.85 -0.64
C PHE A 50 -6.35 14.51 0.86
N GLY A 51 -7.55 14.62 1.42
CA GLY A 51 -7.76 14.44 2.87
C GLY A 51 -7.02 15.50 3.70
N LYS A 52 -6.62 15.14 4.93
CA LYS A 52 -5.74 15.98 5.74
C LYS A 52 -4.29 15.75 5.32
N ASN A 53 -3.75 16.65 4.50
CA ASN A 53 -2.38 16.53 3.98
C ASN A 53 -1.32 17.08 4.94
N ILE A 54 -0.25 16.31 5.15
CA ILE A 54 0.95 16.68 5.89
C ILE A 54 2.15 16.54 4.96
N VAL A 55 2.82 17.64 4.67
CA VAL A 55 3.97 17.66 3.76
C VAL A 55 5.26 17.50 4.56
N LEU A 56 6.13 16.59 4.13
CA LEU A 56 7.48 16.43 4.67
C LEU A 56 8.51 16.95 3.67
N ASP A 57 9.39 17.85 4.13
CA ASP A 57 10.52 18.32 3.35
C ASP A 57 11.70 17.35 3.48
N LEU A 58 11.63 16.24 2.73
CA LEU A 58 12.61 15.15 2.76
C LEU A 58 12.86 14.61 1.35
N GLU A 59 14.03 14.02 1.12
CA GLU A 59 14.31 13.31 -0.13
C GLU A 59 13.54 11.99 -0.23
N CYS A 60 13.17 11.57 -1.44
CA CYS A 60 12.53 10.29 -1.69
C CYS A 60 13.43 9.12 -1.25
N GLY A 61 12.87 8.16 -0.51
CA GLY A 61 13.57 6.91 -0.17
C GLY A 61 12.89 6.07 0.91
N PRO A 62 13.44 4.89 1.23
CA PRO A 62 12.85 3.96 2.20
C PRO A 62 12.66 4.54 3.60
N VAL A 63 13.59 5.35 4.08
CA VAL A 63 13.51 6.00 5.40
C VAL A 63 12.41 7.06 5.40
N THR A 64 12.31 7.83 4.32
CA THR A 64 11.27 8.83 4.12
C THR A 64 9.89 8.20 4.08
N MET A 65 9.70 7.08 3.37
CA MET A 65 8.44 6.34 3.36
C MET A 65 8.00 5.92 4.78
N ILE A 66 8.94 5.45 5.62
CA ILE A 66 8.63 5.08 7.01
C ILE A 66 8.25 6.32 7.85
N LYS A 67 8.94 7.45 7.64
CA LYS A 67 8.58 8.72 8.29
C LYS A 67 7.20 9.22 7.84
N GLN A 68 6.85 9.06 6.57
CA GLN A 68 5.53 9.41 6.04
C GLN A 68 4.44 8.54 6.67
N ILE A 69 4.66 7.23 6.74
CA ILE A 69 3.75 6.28 7.41
C ILE A 69 3.56 6.68 8.88
N LEU A 70 4.64 6.90 9.64
CA LEU A 70 4.55 7.28 11.05
C LEU A 70 3.82 8.61 11.24
N THR A 71 4.15 9.62 10.43
CA THR A 71 3.49 10.93 10.48
C THR A 71 1.99 10.81 10.26
N ALA A 72 1.57 10.02 9.26
CA ALA A 72 0.16 9.80 8.96
C ALA A 72 -0.54 8.96 10.05
N LEU A 73 0.12 7.95 10.62
CA LEU A 73 -0.40 7.15 11.73
C LEU A 73 -0.61 7.99 13.00
N GLU A 74 0.34 8.84 13.35
CA GLU A 74 0.28 9.71 14.53
C GLU A 74 -0.80 10.79 14.41
N ALA A 75 -1.07 11.26 13.18
CA ALA A 75 -2.12 12.22 12.91
C ALA A 75 -3.51 11.59 12.68
N SER A 76 -3.58 10.27 12.52
CA SER A 76 -4.84 9.56 12.33
C SER A 76 -5.52 9.26 13.66
N GLU A 77 -6.84 9.44 13.71
CA GLU A 77 -7.69 9.12 14.86
C GLU A 77 -8.39 7.76 14.74
N GLY A 78 -8.26 7.07 13.59
CA GLY A 78 -8.92 5.79 13.37
C GLY A 78 -8.32 4.67 14.22
N GLU A 79 -9.16 3.74 14.65
CA GLU A 79 -8.75 2.55 15.39
C GLU A 79 -8.06 1.52 14.47
N TYR A 80 -8.61 1.34 13.27
CA TYR A 80 -8.09 0.46 12.23
C TYR A 80 -7.67 1.29 11.02
N ILE A 81 -6.43 1.07 10.57
CA ILE A 81 -5.79 1.86 9.54
C ILE A 81 -5.62 1.01 8.28
N PHE A 82 -6.13 1.51 7.16
CA PHE A 82 -5.79 1.02 5.83
C PHE A 82 -4.59 1.79 5.28
N PHE A 83 -3.63 1.06 4.73
CA PHE A 83 -2.45 1.62 4.11
C PHE A 83 -2.68 1.74 2.61
N CYS A 84 -2.59 2.96 2.08
CA CYS A 84 -2.75 3.24 0.66
C CYS A 84 -1.51 3.88 0.06
N GLU A 85 -1.10 3.38 -1.11
CA GLU A 85 0.03 3.90 -1.91
C GLU A 85 -0.46 4.61 -3.17
N HIS A 86 0.41 5.43 -3.74
CA HIS A 86 0.13 6.32 -4.87
C HIS A 86 0.01 5.66 -6.26
N ASP A 87 0.24 4.35 -6.35
CA ASP A 87 0.28 3.56 -7.58
C ASP A 87 -0.57 2.28 -7.44
N VAL A 88 -1.55 2.29 -6.52
CA VAL A 88 -2.48 1.19 -6.32
C VAL A 88 -3.92 1.68 -6.39
N LEU A 89 -4.74 1.08 -7.25
CA LEU A 89 -6.17 1.34 -7.28
C LEU A 89 -6.88 0.45 -6.26
N TYR A 90 -7.78 1.05 -5.49
CA TYR A 90 -8.51 0.38 -4.42
C TYR A 90 -9.99 0.30 -4.74
N ASP A 91 -10.52 -0.92 -4.83
CA ASP A 91 -11.97 -1.07 -4.91
C ASP A 91 -12.58 -0.77 -3.53
N LYS A 92 -13.78 -0.17 -3.51
CA LYS A 92 -14.46 0.18 -2.25
C LYS A 92 -14.63 -1.01 -1.30
N SER A 93 -14.73 -2.24 -1.81
CA SER A 93 -14.86 -3.44 -0.99
C SER A 93 -13.60 -3.79 -0.20
N HIS A 94 -12.44 -3.23 -0.54
CA HIS A 94 -11.23 -3.31 0.26
C HIS A 94 -11.46 -2.79 1.68
N PHE A 95 -12.17 -1.66 1.79
CA PHE A 95 -12.40 -0.94 3.05
C PHE A 95 -13.53 -1.53 3.91
N ASN A 96 -14.25 -2.54 3.41
CA ASN A 96 -15.30 -3.23 4.17
C ASN A 96 -14.74 -4.14 5.27
N PHE A 97 -13.45 -4.49 5.20
CA PHE A 97 -12.81 -5.38 6.15
C PHE A 97 -12.67 -4.76 7.54
N THR A 98 -12.85 -5.57 8.59
CA THR A 98 -12.54 -5.19 9.98
C THR A 98 -11.65 -6.31 10.56
N PRO A 99 -10.42 -6.00 10.98
CA PRO A 99 -9.53 -6.97 11.63
C PRO A 99 -10.21 -7.64 12.84
N PRO A 100 -10.35 -8.99 12.87
CA PRO A 100 -10.93 -9.69 14.01
C PRO A 100 -9.99 -9.79 15.22
N ASP A 101 -8.68 -9.62 15.02
CA ASP A 101 -7.67 -9.62 16.08
C ASP A 101 -6.81 -8.35 16.01
N LYS A 102 -6.68 -7.63 17.13
CA LYS A 102 -5.85 -6.42 17.21
C LYS A 102 -4.35 -6.73 17.20
N GLU A 103 -3.98 -8.00 17.46
CA GLU A 103 -2.59 -8.44 17.52
C GLU A 103 -2.02 -8.95 16.19
N ALA A 104 -2.79 -8.89 15.09
CA ALA A 104 -2.35 -9.36 13.79
C ALA A 104 -2.26 -8.24 12.75
N PHE A 105 -1.29 -8.37 11.83
CA PHE A 105 -1.24 -7.61 10.59
C PHE A 105 -2.02 -8.35 9.52
N TYR A 106 -3.05 -7.73 8.97
CA TYR A 106 -3.84 -8.34 7.91
C TYR A 106 -3.35 -7.81 6.56
N TYR A 107 -3.39 -8.66 5.53
CA TYR A 107 -3.10 -8.26 4.14
C TYR A 107 -4.23 -8.64 3.18
N ASN A 108 -4.69 -7.70 2.37
CA ASN A 108 -5.55 -8.01 1.23
C ASN A 108 -4.71 -8.71 0.16
N THR A 109 -4.96 -9.98 -0.10
CA THR A 109 -4.25 -10.75 -1.13
C THR A 109 -5.06 -10.90 -2.42
N ASN A 110 -6.20 -10.23 -2.52
CA ASN A 110 -6.89 -10.05 -3.80
C ASN A 110 -6.27 -8.86 -4.55
N VAL A 111 -5.09 -9.08 -5.14
CA VAL A 111 -4.34 -8.05 -5.86
C VAL A 111 -3.98 -8.57 -7.25
N TRP A 112 -4.14 -7.71 -8.25
CA TRP A 112 -3.59 -7.91 -9.58
C TRP A 112 -2.55 -6.84 -9.87
N ARG A 113 -1.45 -7.22 -10.51
CA ARG A 113 -0.47 -6.28 -11.04
C ARG A 113 -0.78 -6.01 -12.49
N TRP A 114 -0.76 -4.74 -12.86
CA TRP A 114 -1.01 -4.30 -14.22
C TRP A 114 0.28 -3.76 -14.85
N ASP A 115 0.66 -4.30 -16.02
CA ASP A 115 1.71 -3.73 -16.86
C ASP A 115 1.21 -2.42 -17.48
N TYR A 116 1.47 -1.29 -16.83
CA TYR A 116 0.89 -0.01 -17.21
C TYR A 116 1.24 0.35 -18.66
N GLU A 117 0.29 0.98 -19.37
CA GLU A 117 0.27 1.20 -20.85
C GLU A 117 -0.03 -0.06 -21.69
N GLY A 118 0.05 -1.28 -21.12
CA GLY A 118 -0.31 -2.53 -21.78
C GLY A 118 -1.64 -3.10 -21.30
N ASP A 119 -2.07 -4.21 -21.90
CA ASP A 119 -3.29 -4.93 -21.48
C ASP A 119 -3.01 -6.01 -20.43
N LYS A 120 -1.74 -6.39 -20.21
CA LYS A 120 -1.37 -7.55 -19.40
C LYS A 120 -1.56 -7.30 -17.91
N VAL A 121 -2.24 -8.22 -17.24
CA VAL A 121 -2.30 -8.29 -15.77
C VAL A 121 -1.89 -9.66 -15.25
N ILE A 122 -1.31 -9.69 -14.06
CA ILE A 122 -0.90 -10.93 -13.40
C ILE A 122 -1.33 -10.96 -11.93
N THR A 123 -1.52 -12.16 -11.40
CA THR A 123 -1.64 -12.39 -9.95
C THR A 123 -1.01 -13.74 -9.59
N TYR A 124 -0.78 -13.95 -8.29
CA TYR A 124 -0.26 -15.19 -7.74
C TYR A 124 -0.55 -15.26 -6.24
N ASP A 125 -0.33 -16.43 -5.63
CA ASP A 125 -0.70 -16.66 -4.23
C ASP A 125 0.08 -15.77 -3.26
N SER A 126 -0.60 -15.35 -2.20
CA SER A 126 -0.03 -14.59 -1.08
C SER A 126 0.76 -13.35 -1.51
N LEU A 127 0.24 -12.60 -2.48
CA LEU A 127 0.75 -11.29 -2.90
C LEU A 127 0.45 -10.25 -1.80
N ARG A 128 1.27 -10.29 -0.74
CA ARG A 128 1.23 -9.34 0.38
C ARG A 128 2.12 -8.13 0.06
N SER A 129 1.58 -6.93 0.28
CA SER A 129 2.28 -5.65 0.17
C SER A 129 1.82 -4.71 1.28
N LEU A 130 2.64 -3.71 1.61
CA LEU A 130 2.24 -2.64 2.54
C LEU A 130 0.98 -1.91 2.04
N SER A 131 0.87 -1.67 0.73
CA SER A 131 -0.31 -1.13 0.08
C SER A 131 -1.59 -1.98 0.20
N GLY A 132 -1.53 -3.18 0.75
CA GLY A 132 -2.71 -4.02 1.04
C GLY A 132 -2.97 -4.20 2.53
N LEU A 133 -2.27 -3.48 3.41
CA LEU A 133 -2.30 -3.68 4.85
C LEU A 133 -3.53 -3.02 5.51
N CYS A 134 -4.17 -3.75 6.43
CA CYS A 134 -5.13 -3.20 7.39
C CYS A 134 -4.75 -3.71 8.79
N VAL A 135 -4.67 -2.80 9.76
CA VAL A 135 -4.14 -3.14 11.09
C VAL A 135 -4.66 -2.18 12.15
N PHE A 136 -4.67 -2.64 13.41
CA PHE A 136 -4.89 -1.78 14.56
C PHE A 136 -3.80 -0.70 14.67
N ARG A 137 -4.19 0.57 14.84
CA ARG A 137 -3.29 1.74 14.77
C ARG A 137 -2.10 1.64 15.72
N GLU A 138 -2.33 1.29 16.98
CA GLU A 138 -1.26 1.23 18.00
C GLU A 138 -0.21 0.16 17.66
N LYS A 139 -0.66 -0.98 17.11
CA LYS A 139 0.25 -2.03 16.65
C LYS A 139 1.14 -1.56 15.51
N ALA A 140 0.58 -0.82 14.56
CA ALA A 140 1.36 -0.22 13.47
C ALA A 140 2.36 0.82 14.01
N LEU A 141 1.93 1.69 14.93
CA LEU A 141 2.79 2.68 15.57
C LEU A 141 3.98 2.03 16.28
N GLU A 142 3.74 1.00 17.11
CA GLU A 142 4.79 0.26 17.79
C GLU A 142 5.81 -0.32 16.79
N HIS A 143 5.31 -1.02 15.77
CA HIS A 143 6.15 -1.64 14.74
C HIS A 143 7.02 -0.61 14.01
N PHE A 144 6.39 0.42 13.45
CA PHE A 144 7.11 1.38 12.62
C PHE A 144 8.04 2.29 13.44
N LYS A 145 7.73 2.57 14.71
CA LYS A 145 8.64 3.28 15.63
C LYS A 145 9.89 2.45 15.92
N LYS A 146 9.72 1.17 16.26
CA LYS A 146 10.84 0.23 16.47
C LYS A 146 11.70 0.09 15.21
N ARG A 147 11.05 0.01 14.05
CA ARG A 147 11.72 -0.07 12.74
C ARG A 147 12.53 1.18 12.45
N LEU A 148 11.97 2.38 12.63
CA LEU A 148 12.68 3.64 12.43
C LEU A 148 13.88 3.77 13.37
N ALA A 149 13.69 3.45 14.66
CA ALA A 149 14.78 3.45 15.64
C ALA A 149 15.93 2.54 15.20
N THR A 150 15.63 1.32 14.74
CA THR A 150 16.64 0.36 14.22
C THR A 150 17.39 0.91 13.00
N ILE A 151 16.68 1.58 12.08
CA ILE A 151 17.26 2.18 10.87
C ILE A 151 18.25 3.29 11.24
N ILE A 152 17.86 4.15 12.20
CA ILE A 152 18.68 5.25 12.69
C ILE A 152 19.91 4.71 13.42
N GLU A 153 19.73 3.78 14.37
CA GLU A 153 20.82 3.16 15.15
C GLU A 153 21.86 2.50 14.24
N ARG A 154 21.40 1.80 13.20
CA ARG A 154 22.28 1.11 12.23
C ARG A 154 22.81 2.02 11.13
N GLY A 155 22.47 3.30 11.15
CA GLY A 155 22.98 4.31 10.22
C GLY A 155 22.68 4.03 8.75
N PHE A 156 21.47 3.57 8.42
CA PHE A 156 21.09 3.18 7.05
C PHE A 156 21.46 4.23 5.98
N ASP A 157 21.23 5.51 6.27
CA ASP A 157 21.50 6.62 5.34
C ASP A 157 22.99 6.83 5.08
N LYS A 158 23.86 6.29 5.93
CA LYS A 158 25.32 6.34 5.78
C LYS A 158 25.86 5.19 4.93
N ILE A 159 25.03 4.22 4.56
CA ILE A 159 25.44 3.00 3.86
C ILE A 159 25.35 3.21 2.34
N PRO A 160 26.47 3.08 1.59
CA PRO A 160 26.45 3.14 0.14
C PRO A 160 25.48 2.12 -0.47
N GLY A 161 24.66 2.56 -1.43
CA GLY A 161 23.70 1.71 -2.14
C GLY A 161 22.43 1.32 -1.35
N LYS A 162 22.28 1.75 -0.08
CA LYS A 162 21.03 1.63 0.71
C LYS A 162 20.39 0.22 0.69
N ASN A 163 21.18 -0.84 0.61
CA ASN A 163 20.70 -2.23 0.59
C ASN A 163 21.53 -3.19 1.47
N PRO A 164 21.79 -2.85 2.75
CA PRO A 164 22.57 -3.71 3.63
C PRO A 164 21.85 -5.03 3.94
N SER A 165 22.63 -6.07 4.24
CA SER A 165 22.12 -7.39 4.58
C SER A 165 21.06 -7.37 5.69
N TRP A 166 21.26 -6.52 6.70
CA TRP A 166 20.31 -6.39 7.81
C TRP A 166 18.97 -5.78 7.38
N ALA A 167 18.95 -4.82 6.45
CA ALA A 167 17.69 -4.22 5.96
C ALA A 167 16.90 -5.25 5.14
N ARG A 168 17.59 -6.10 4.36
CA ARG A 168 16.95 -7.23 3.66
C ARG A 168 16.34 -8.25 4.62
N LYS A 169 17.00 -8.49 5.76
CA LYS A 169 16.48 -9.37 6.82
C LYS A 169 15.30 -8.75 7.57
N MET A 170 15.26 -7.43 7.73
CA MET A 170 14.13 -6.73 8.33
C MET A 170 12.87 -6.82 7.44
N GLY A 171 13.03 -6.80 6.11
CA GLY A 171 11.88 -6.78 5.17
C GLY A 171 11.17 -5.43 5.14
N TYR A 172 10.20 -5.21 4.25
CA TYR A 172 9.38 -4.00 4.24
C TYR A 172 8.07 -4.21 5.00
N GLU A 173 7.45 -5.36 4.79
CA GLU A 173 6.16 -5.76 5.33
C GLU A 173 6.31 -6.36 6.74
N PRO A 174 5.51 -5.92 7.73
CA PRO A 174 5.38 -6.59 9.02
C PRO A 174 5.03 -8.09 8.91
N GLY A 175 5.53 -8.92 9.83
CA GLY A 175 5.16 -10.33 9.95
C GLY A 175 6.26 -11.31 9.59
N LYS A 176 6.34 -11.72 8.32
CA LYS A 176 7.13 -12.91 7.89
C LYS A 176 8.57 -12.92 8.40
N LYS A 177 9.21 -11.76 8.50
CA LYS A 177 10.61 -11.65 8.94
C LYS A 177 10.78 -11.15 10.38
N THR A 178 9.73 -10.58 10.96
CA THR A 178 9.74 -10.03 12.32
C THR A 178 9.16 -11.00 13.35
N GLY A 179 8.49 -12.07 12.90
CA GLY A 179 7.81 -13.05 13.77
C GLY A 179 6.45 -12.57 14.26
N GLU A 180 5.96 -11.42 13.79
CA GLU A 180 4.66 -10.88 14.17
C GLU A 180 3.53 -11.69 13.54
N LYS A 181 2.40 -11.77 14.25
CA LYS A 181 1.21 -12.47 13.77
C LYS A 181 0.68 -11.78 12.50
N THR A 182 0.40 -12.58 11.48
CA THR A 182 -0.21 -12.11 10.22
C THR A 182 -1.36 -12.97 9.80
N ASP A 183 -2.30 -12.39 9.08
CA ASP A 183 -3.37 -13.11 8.41
C ASP A 183 -3.69 -12.43 7.06
N GLU A 184 -4.55 -13.06 6.25
CA GLU A 184 -4.94 -12.57 4.94
C GLU A 184 -6.46 -12.39 4.85
N TRP A 185 -6.89 -11.42 4.06
CA TRP A 185 -8.27 -11.35 3.59
C TRP A 185 -8.31 -11.12 2.09
N ARG A 186 -9.49 -11.26 1.50
CA ARG A 186 -9.74 -10.95 0.09
C ARG A 186 -10.94 -10.03 -0.01
N SER A 187 -10.75 -8.85 -0.56
CA SER A 187 -11.85 -7.96 -0.95
C SER A 187 -12.71 -8.58 -2.06
N LYS A 188 -13.94 -8.09 -2.27
CA LYS A 188 -14.85 -8.61 -3.30
C LYS A 188 -14.25 -8.45 -4.71
N TYR A 189 -13.70 -7.28 -4.98
CA TYR A 189 -12.96 -6.98 -6.21
C TYR A 189 -11.49 -6.69 -5.87
N PRO A 190 -10.56 -6.94 -6.80
CA PRO A 190 -9.14 -6.84 -6.49
C PRO A 190 -8.67 -5.39 -6.36
N ASN A 191 -7.58 -5.17 -5.62
CA ASN A 191 -6.76 -3.97 -5.78
C ASN A 191 -5.85 -4.12 -7.00
N ILE A 192 -5.54 -3.02 -7.69
CA ILE A 192 -4.69 -3.03 -8.89
C ILE A 192 -3.37 -2.31 -8.59
N ASP A 193 -2.27 -3.05 -8.50
CA ASP A 193 -0.89 -2.54 -8.36
C ASP A 193 -0.37 -2.15 -9.76
N ILE A 194 -0.34 -0.84 -10.03
CA ILE A 194 0.03 -0.26 -11.32
C ILE A 194 1.55 -0.30 -11.47
N ARG A 195 2.06 -1.15 -12.36
CA ARG A 195 3.50 -1.28 -12.60
C ARG A 195 3.94 -0.30 -13.68
N HIS A 196 4.33 0.90 -13.27
CA HIS A 196 4.79 1.97 -14.16
C HIS A 196 6.32 2.17 -14.10
N LYS A 197 6.87 2.90 -15.08
CA LYS A 197 8.33 3.09 -15.29
C LYS A 197 9.05 3.86 -14.17
N LYS A 198 8.31 4.54 -13.28
CA LYS A 198 8.86 5.35 -12.17
C LYS A 198 8.84 4.63 -10.81
N THR A 199 8.41 3.37 -10.78
CA THR A 199 8.42 2.54 -9.56
C THR A 199 9.84 2.38 -9.01
N MET A 200 9.98 2.34 -7.67
CA MET A 200 11.29 2.12 -7.03
C MET A 200 11.78 0.67 -7.15
N THR A 201 10.84 -0.27 -7.31
CA THR A 201 11.14 -1.70 -7.34
C THR A 201 11.12 -2.23 -8.78
N PRO A 202 11.92 -3.26 -9.11
CA PRO A 202 11.87 -3.85 -10.43
C PRO A 202 10.44 -4.29 -10.80
N ILE A 203 10.04 -3.99 -12.03
CA ILE A 203 8.77 -4.42 -12.61
C ILE A 203 8.87 -5.92 -12.92
N LYS A 204 8.11 -6.74 -12.18
CA LYS A 204 8.10 -8.20 -12.32
C LYS A 204 6.77 -8.66 -12.89
N MET A 205 6.71 -8.73 -14.23
CA MET A 205 5.50 -9.07 -15.00
C MET A 205 5.55 -10.44 -15.70
N THR A 206 6.64 -11.19 -15.50
CA THR A 206 6.81 -12.55 -16.04
C THR A 206 7.26 -13.50 -14.94
N ILE A 207 6.92 -14.78 -15.04
CA ILE A 207 7.31 -15.80 -14.06
C ILE A 207 8.85 -15.95 -13.99
N GLU A 208 9.54 -15.69 -15.11
CA GLU A 208 11.00 -15.71 -15.25
C GLU A 208 11.67 -14.65 -14.36
N SER A 209 11.05 -13.48 -14.21
CA SER A 209 11.58 -12.36 -13.42
C SER A 209 11.69 -12.64 -11.91
N PHE A 210 11.08 -13.74 -11.44
CA PHE A 210 11.15 -14.18 -10.04
C PHE A 210 12.29 -15.16 -9.81
N ARG A 211 13.14 -14.84 -8.82
CA ARG A 211 14.17 -15.75 -8.30
C ARG A 211 13.55 -17.00 -7.66
N HIS A 212 12.52 -16.81 -6.85
CA HIS A 212 11.71 -17.88 -6.28
C HIS A 212 10.36 -17.86 -6.97
N LYS A 213 10.04 -18.93 -7.70
CA LYS A 213 8.83 -18.97 -8.53
C LYS A 213 7.58 -18.88 -7.64
N PRO A 214 6.65 -17.96 -7.92
CA PRO A 214 5.40 -17.88 -7.18
C PRO A 214 4.52 -19.10 -7.49
N THR A 215 3.65 -19.46 -6.55
CA THR A 215 2.59 -20.46 -6.77
C THR A 215 1.31 -19.77 -7.20
N GLY A 216 0.39 -20.51 -7.82
CA GLY A 216 -0.92 -19.98 -8.23
C GLY A 216 -0.84 -18.86 -9.26
N TRP A 217 0.21 -18.83 -10.09
CA TRP A 217 0.40 -17.84 -11.15
C TRP A 217 -0.78 -17.81 -12.11
N LYS A 218 -1.30 -16.62 -12.38
CA LYS A 218 -2.36 -16.37 -13.36
C LYS A 218 -2.03 -15.13 -14.16
N GLU A 219 -2.32 -15.18 -15.44
CA GLU A 219 -2.28 -14.04 -16.35
C GLU A 219 -3.68 -13.82 -16.91
N SER A 220 -4.00 -12.56 -17.23
CA SER A 220 -5.25 -12.14 -17.83
C SER A 220 -5.04 -10.78 -18.49
N THR A 221 -6.12 -10.13 -18.90
CA THR A 221 -6.10 -8.80 -19.50
C THR A 221 -6.97 -7.82 -18.69
N ILE A 222 -6.69 -6.52 -18.80
CA ILE A 222 -7.38 -5.49 -18.02
C ILE A 222 -8.90 -5.47 -18.22
N ASP A 223 -9.40 -5.88 -19.39
CA ASP A 223 -10.83 -5.98 -19.73
C ASP A 223 -11.55 -7.17 -19.07
N GLN A 224 -10.79 -8.12 -18.52
CA GLN A 224 -11.33 -9.29 -17.82
C GLN A 224 -11.40 -9.09 -16.30
N LEU A 225 -10.92 -7.97 -15.78
CA LEU A 225 -10.89 -7.69 -14.35
C LEU A 225 -12.24 -7.22 -13.84
N SER A 226 -12.95 -8.12 -13.16
CA SER A 226 -14.21 -7.77 -12.49
C SER A 226 -14.03 -6.63 -11.48
N GLY A 227 -14.93 -5.65 -11.55
CA GLY A 227 -14.93 -4.47 -10.65
C GLY A 227 -14.18 -3.26 -11.20
N TRP A 228 -13.51 -3.39 -12.35
CA TRP A 228 -12.74 -2.33 -12.97
C TRP A 228 -13.05 -2.21 -14.47
N ASP A 229 -13.18 -0.97 -14.95
CA ASP A 229 -13.05 -0.65 -16.37
C ASP A 229 -11.82 0.22 -16.54
N LEU A 230 -10.64 -0.43 -16.61
CA LEU A 230 -9.37 0.29 -16.68
C LEU A 230 -9.18 0.98 -18.05
N LYS A 231 -9.80 0.46 -19.11
CA LYS A 231 -9.73 1.07 -20.44
C LYS A 231 -10.45 2.41 -20.45
N GLU A 232 -11.67 2.45 -19.93
CA GLU A 232 -12.41 3.70 -19.76
C GLU A 232 -11.70 4.63 -18.78
N MET A 233 -11.26 4.11 -17.64
CA MET A 233 -10.67 4.91 -16.56
C MET A 233 -9.36 5.63 -16.95
N PHE A 234 -8.57 5.02 -17.85
CA PHE A 234 -7.28 5.56 -18.32
C PHE A 234 -7.30 5.94 -19.82
N ASN A 235 -8.48 6.02 -20.45
CA ASN A 235 -8.63 6.34 -21.87
C ASN A 235 -7.73 5.50 -22.80
N LEU A 236 -7.59 4.21 -22.49
CA LEU A 236 -6.76 3.27 -23.26
C LEU A 236 -7.53 2.79 -24.50
N ARG A 237 -6.79 2.49 -25.57
CA ARG A 237 -7.36 2.05 -26.85
C ARG A 237 -7.66 0.55 -26.89
#